data_AF-A0A954W215-F1
#
_entry.id   AF-A0A954W215-F1
#
_cell.length_a   1.000
_cell.length_b   1.000
_cell.length_c   1.000
_cell.angle_alpha   90.00
_cell.angle_beta   90.00
_cell.angle_gamma   90.00
#
_symmetry.space_group_name_H-M   'P 1'
#
loop_
_entity.id
_entity.type
_entity.pdbx_description
1 polymer ?
#
loop_
_entity_poly.entity_id
_entity_poly.type
_entity_poly.pdbx_seq_one_letter_code
_entity_poly.pdbx_strand_id
1 'polypeptide(L)'
;GGSHVIGVDWRSSLDVAWETVGYDKAVQGNLDPCVLLADQETIRRETQRVLRQANGRPGHIFNLGHGILQQTPVENAIALVDMVHELSCR
;
A
#
# COMPACT_ATOMS: atom_id res chain seq x y z
N GLY A 1 25.33 6.07 4.47
CA GLY A 1 24.37 6.74 3.56
C GLY A 1 23.73 5.67 2.70
N GLY A 2 22.46 5.40 2.91
CA GLY A 2 21.71 4.39 2.16
C GLY A 2 20.23 4.66 2.42
N SER A 3 19.41 4.52 1.38
CA SER A 3 17.96 4.70 1.50
C SER A 3 17.43 3.91 2.70
N HIS A 4 16.76 4.58 3.65
CA HIS A 4 16.18 3.91 4.81
C HIS A 4 14.85 3.20 4.47
N VAL A 5 14.37 3.36 3.22
CA VAL A 5 13.08 2.85 2.74
C VAL A 5 13.26 2.13 1.40
N ILE A 6 12.66 0.95 1.24
CA ILE A 6 12.59 0.23 -0.03
C ILE A 6 11.17 0.33 -0.60
N GLY A 7 11.05 0.76 -1.85
CA GLY A 7 9.78 0.76 -2.57
C GLY A 7 9.47 -0.61 -3.17
N VAL A 8 8.22 -1.06 -3.07
CA VAL A 8 7.75 -2.37 -3.56
C VAL A 8 6.61 -2.15 -4.57
N ASP A 9 6.71 -2.79 -5.72
CA ASP A 9 5.66 -2.76 -6.74
C ASP A 9 4.57 -3.80 -6.45
N TRP A 10 3.41 -3.66 -7.11
CA TRP A 10 2.20 -4.43 -6.81
C TRP A 10 2.25 -5.90 -7.24
N ARG A 11 3.22 -6.30 -8.09
CA ARG A 11 3.37 -7.69 -8.52
C ARG A 11 4.02 -8.57 -7.46
N SER A 12 4.77 -7.96 -6.56
CA SER A 12 5.38 -8.64 -5.42
C SER A 12 4.42 -8.56 -4.23
N SER A 13 4.34 -9.58 -3.39
CA SER A 13 3.62 -9.42 -2.12
C SER A 13 4.52 -8.71 -1.09
N LEU A 14 3.91 -7.87 -0.25
CA LEU A 14 4.65 -6.99 0.67
C LEU A 14 5.48 -7.79 1.71
N ASP A 15 4.97 -8.95 2.12
CA ASP A 15 5.62 -9.92 3.02
C ASP A 15 6.89 -10.51 2.40
N VAL A 16 6.82 -10.97 1.15
CA VAL A 16 7.98 -11.52 0.43
C VAL A 16 9.07 -10.46 0.20
N ALA A 17 8.65 -9.23 -0.09
CA ALA A 17 9.59 -8.12 -0.24
C ALA A 17 10.38 -7.87 1.06
N TRP A 18 9.70 -7.90 2.21
CA TRP A 18 10.36 -7.74 3.52
C TRP A 18 11.30 -8.90 3.87
N GLU A 19 10.90 -10.14 3.59
CA GLU A 19 11.78 -11.30 3.78
C GLU A 19 13.09 -11.16 3.00
N THR A 20 13.04 -10.50 1.84
CA THR A 20 14.19 -10.30 0.96
C THR A 20 15.12 -9.18 1.43
N VAL A 21 14.56 -8.04 1.88
CA VAL A 21 15.35 -6.83 2.20
C VAL A 21 15.80 -6.73 3.65
N GLY A 22 15.25 -7.59 4.51
CA GLY A 22 15.55 -7.59 5.94
C GLY A 22 14.58 -6.72 6.75
N TYR A 23 14.33 -7.17 7.98
CA TYR A 23 13.37 -6.56 8.89
C TYR A 23 13.86 -5.24 9.55
N ASP A 24 15.10 -4.84 9.29
CA ASP A 24 15.68 -3.58 9.77
C ASP A 24 15.39 -2.39 8.82
N LYS A 25 14.74 -2.65 7.69
CA LYS A 25 14.40 -1.63 6.68
C LYS A 25 12.90 -1.34 6.65
N ALA A 26 12.57 -0.06 6.46
CA ALA A 26 11.21 0.33 6.13
C ALA A 26 10.87 -0.07 4.69
N VAL A 27 9.61 -0.40 4.45
CA VAL A 27 9.07 -0.75 3.13
C VAL A 27 7.91 0.17 2.80
N GLN A 28 7.90 0.66 1.56
CA GLN A 28 6.84 1.49 1.02
C GLN A 28 6.10 0.78 -0.11
N GLY A 29 4.76 0.77 -0.06
CA GLY A 29 3.91 0.18 -1.11
C GLY A 29 2.71 -0.59 -0.55
N ASN A 30 2.02 -1.39 -1.35
CA ASN A 30 2.27 -1.60 -2.79
C ASN A 30 0.98 -1.81 -3.59
N LEU A 31 -0.08 -1.06 -3.26
CA LEU A 31 -1.39 -1.22 -3.90
C LEU A 31 -1.29 -1.03 -5.43
N ASP A 32 -1.92 -1.91 -6.21
CA ASP A 32 -2.03 -1.73 -7.67
C ASP A 32 -2.84 -0.46 -7.96
N PRO A 33 -2.31 0.51 -8.72
CA PRO A 33 -3.04 1.75 -9.03
C PRO A 33 -4.35 1.51 -9.81
N CYS A 34 -4.51 0.38 -10.50
CA CYS A 34 -5.76 0.02 -11.18
C CYS A 34 -6.92 -0.18 -10.20
N VAL A 35 -6.64 -0.52 -8.93
CA VAL A 35 -7.68 -0.68 -7.90
C VAL A 35 -8.49 0.61 -7.72
N LEU A 36 -7.86 1.77 -7.93
CA LEU A 36 -8.52 3.07 -7.80
C LEU A 36 -9.54 3.37 -8.91
N LEU A 37 -9.63 2.52 -9.94
CA LEU A 37 -10.66 2.60 -10.97
C LEU A 37 -11.93 1.78 -10.61
N ALA A 38 -11.90 1.01 -9.52
CA ALA A 38 -13.01 0.19 -9.07
C ALA A 38 -13.96 0.97 -8.14
N ASP A 39 -15.01 0.30 -7.68
CA ASP A 39 -15.90 0.79 -6.63
C ASP A 39 -15.18 0.86 -5.26
N GLN A 40 -15.73 1.66 -4.34
CA GLN A 40 -15.13 1.89 -3.02
C GLN A 40 -15.07 0.63 -2.13
N GLU A 41 -15.96 -0.35 -2.32
CA GLU A 41 -15.92 -1.60 -1.58
C GLU A 41 -14.68 -2.42 -2.00
N THR A 42 -14.42 -2.47 -3.30
CA THR A 42 -13.20 -3.08 -3.85
C THR A 42 -11.94 -2.36 -3.37
N ILE A 43 -11.93 -1.03 -3.37
CA ILE A 43 -10.78 -0.25 -2.84
C ILE A 43 -10.53 -0.58 -1.37
N ARG A 44 -11.58 -0.63 -0.55
CA ARG A 44 -11.47 -0.98 0.87
C ARG A 44 -10.90 -2.38 1.06
N ARG A 45 -11.42 -3.37 0.33
CA ARG A 45 -10.98 -4.77 0.43
C ARG A 45 -9.49 -4.92 0.11
N GLU A 46 -9.03 -4.30 -0.98
CA GLU A 46 -7.62 -4.38 -1.38
C GLU A 46 -6.70 -3.58 -0.45
N THR A 47 -7.15 -2.43 0.05
CA THR A 47 -6.44 -1.67 1.09
C THR A 47 -6.23 -2.53 2.34
N GLN A 48 -7.28 -3.19 2.82
CA GLN A 48 -7.17 -4.12 3.94
C GLN A 48 -6.23 -5.28 3.64
N ARG A 49 -6.21 -5.80 2.41
CA ARG A 49 -5.29 -6.89 2.03
C ARG A 49 -3.83 -6.46 2.21
N VAL A 50 -3.45 -5.29 1.70
CA VAL A 50 -2.08 -4.76 1.83
C VAL A 50 -1.73 -4.50 3.30
N LEU A 51 -2.63 -3.88 4.07
CA LEU A 51 -2.40 -3.64 5.50
C LEU A 51 -2.27 -4.95 6.31
N ARG A 52 -3.04 -5.99 5.97
CA ARG A 52 -2.89 -7.32 6.57
C ARG A 52 -1.55 -7.97 6.24
N GLN A 53 -1.01 -7.76 5.03
CA GLN A 53 0.34 -8.24 4.68
C GLN A 53 1.42 -7.53 5.50
N ALA A 54 1.21 -6.26 5.83
CA ALA A 54 2.10 -5.54 6.76
C ALA A 54 1.98 -6.02 8.21
N ASN A 55 0.82 -6.57 8.59
CA ASN A 55 0.57 -7.21 9.88
C ASN A 55 0.98 -6.34 11.08
N GLY A 56 0.70 -5.03 11.03
CA GLY A 56 1.02 -4.09 12.10
C GLY A 56 2.51 -3.86 12.36
N ARG A 57 3.39 -4.33 11.46
CA ARG A 57 4.85 -4.17 11.63
C ARG A 57 5.26 -2.70 11.51
N PRO A 58 6.16 -2.21 12.38
CA PRO A 58 6.71 -0.86 12.24
C PRO A 58 7.53 -0.75 10.95
N GLY A 59 7.52 0.45 10.34
CA GLY A 59 8.25 0.71 9.10
C GLY A 59 7.47 0.40 7.82
N HIS A 60 6.16 0.13 7.89
CA HIS A 60 5.30 0.17 6.70
C HIS A 60 4.94 1.62 6.34
N ILE A 61 5.17 1.99 5.09
CA ILE A 61 4.59 3.20 4.49
C ILE A 61 3.63 2.76 3.40
N PHE A 62 2.33 2.86 3.65
CA PHE A 62 1.34 2.52 2.62
C PHE A 62 1.52 3.44 1.39
N ASN A 63 1.58 2.84 0.21
CA ASN A 63 1.63 3.59 -1.05
C ASN A 63 1.10 2.72 -2.20
N LEU A 64 0.88 3.34 -3.35
CA LEU A 64 0.71 2.63 -4.60
C LEU A 64 2.05 2.00 -5.03
N GLY A 65 1.98 0.88 -5.76
CA GLY A 65 3.15 0.24 -6.37
C GLY A 65 3.66 0.98 -7.62
N HIS A 66 2.91 1.96 -8.12
CA HIS A 66 3.29 2.86 -9.22
C HIS A 66 2.55 4.19 -9.11
N GLY A 67 2.83 5.13 -10.01
CA GLY A 67 2.07 6.38 -10.10
C GLY A 67 0.57 6.14 -10.29
N ILE A 68 -0.22 7.02 -9.70
CA ILE A 68 -1.68 7.07 -9.90
C ILE A 68 -2.02 7.23 -11.39
N LEU A 69 -3.12 6.63 -11.84
CA LEU A 69 -3.57 6.72 -13.22
C LEU A 69 -4.31 8.05 -13.44
N GLN A 70 -4.15 8.66 -14.61
CA GLN A 70 -4.82 9.93 -14.92
C GLN A 70 -6.35 9.83 -14.89
N GLN A 71 -6.89 8.64 -15.11
CA GLN A 71 -8.31 8.33 -15.12
C GLN A 71 -8.87 8.04 -13.71
N THR A 72 -8.02 8.01 -12.68
CA THR A 72 -8.46 7.75 -11.32
C THR A 72 -9.43 8.85 -10.86
N PRO A 73 -10.67 8.49 -10.46
CA PRO A 73 -11.59 9.44 -9.84
C PRO A 73 -10.97 10.02 -8.57
N VAL A 74 -11.08 11.33 -8.40
CA VAL A 74 -10.51 12.03 -7.22
C VAL A 74 -11.15 11.51 -5.94
N GLU A 75 -12.44 11.20 -5.98
CA GLU A 75 -13.21 10.65 -4.87
C GLU A 75 -12.66 9.30 -4.41
N ASN A 76 -12.17 8.47 -5.34
CA ASN A 76 -11.56 7.18 -5.03
C ASN A 76 -10.18 7.34 -4.39
N ALA A 77 -9.40 8.34 -4.82
CA ALA A 77 -8.12 8.65 -4.20
C ALA A 77 -8.31 9.15 -2.75
N ILE A 78 -9.29 10.02 -2.52
CA ILE A 78 -9.67 10.49 -1.18
C ILE A 78 -10.13 9.32 -0.32
N ALA A 79 -11.04 8.50 -0.84
CA ALA A 79 -11.55 7.33 -0.12
C ALA A 79 -10.43 6.35 0.28
N LEU A 80 -9.43 6.12 -0.59
CA LEU A 80 -8.26 5.32 -0.25
C LEU A 80 -7.51 5.90 0.96
N VAL A 81 -7.24 7.21 0.98
CA VAL A 81 -6.54 7.86 2.10
C VAL A 81 -7.30 7.70 3.40
N ASP A 82 -8.62 7.94 3.38
CA ASP A 82 -9.48 7.79 4.55
C ASP A 82 -9.49 6.34 5.06
N MET A 83 -9.61 5.37 4.14
CA MET A 83 -9.58 3.94 4.47
C MET A 83 -8.24 3.52 5.08
N VAL A 84 -7.11 4.00 4.56
CA VAL A 84 -5.78 3.70 5.12
C VAL A 84 -5.71 4.17 6.57
N HIS A 85 -6.13 5.41 6.87
CA HIS A 85 -6.14 5.92 8.25
C HIS A 85 -7.09 5.11 9.15
N GLU A 86 -8.33 4.86 8.71
CA GLU A 86 -9.32 4.12 9.51
C GLU A 86 -8.86 2.69 9.84
N LEU A 87 -8.24 2.01 8.87
CA LEU A 87 -7.88 0.59 8.98
C LEU A 87 -6.53 0.35 9.64
N SER A 88 -5.63 1.34 9.64
CA SER A 88 -4.29 1.23 10.25
C SER A 88 -4.22 1.75 11.70
N CYS A 89 -5.21 2.54 12.15
CA CYS A 89 -5.29 3.04 13.53
C CYS A 89 -5.89 2.04 14.54
N ARG A 90 -5.91 0.73 14.24
CA ARG A 90 -6.40 -0.32 15.15
C ARG A 90 -5.24 -1.05 15.81
#